data_AF-A0A2E2VX43-F1
#
_entry.id   AF-A0A2E2VX43-F1
#
_cell.length_a   1.000
_cell.length_b   1.000
_cell.length_c   1.000
_cell.angle_alpha   90.00
_cell.angle_beta   90.00
_cell.angle_gamma   90.00
#
_symmetry.space_group_name_H-M   'P 1'
#
loop_
_entity.id
_entity.type
_entity.pdbx_description
1 polymer ?
#
loop_
_entity_poly.entity_id
_entity_poly.type
_entity_poly.pdbx_seq_one_letter_code
_entity_poly.pdbx_strand_id
1 'polypeptide(L)' 'MAVPRKKHSKARSKKRRSQWKLKDTICISTCKETGTSHLRHRAYKVDGVLYYKGKILAKNS' A
#
# COMPACT_ATOMS: atom_id res chain seq x y z
N MET A 1 3.84 -13.74 37.03
CA MET A 1 3.80 -13.47 35.57
C MET A 1 2.87 -14.46 34.91
N ALA A 2 2.05 -14.04 33.95
CA ALA A 2 1.12 -14.95 33.29
C ALA A 2 1.85 -15.80 32.23
N VAL A 3 1.73 -17.13 32.33
CA VAL A 3 2.25 -18.09 31.35
C VAL A 3 1.11 -18.85 30.68
N PRO A 4 1.22 -19.22 29.40
CA PRO A 4 0.19 -19.98 28.72
C PRO A 4 0.11 -21.40 29.30
N ARG A 5 -1.03 -21.75 29.91
CA ARG A 5 -1.28 -23.09 30.48
C ARG A 5 -1.31 -24.21 29.42
N LYS A 6 -1.72 -23.90 28.18
CA LYS A 6 -1.79 -24.86 27.06
C LYS A 6 -1.39 -24.21 25.74
N LYS A 7 -0.78 -25.00 24.85
CA LYS A 7 -0.55 -24.62 23.46
C LYS A 7 -1.88 -24.40 22.74
N HIS A 8 -1.97 -23.35 21.92
CA HIS A 8 -3.14 -23.15 21.07
C HIS A 8 -3.22 -24.20 19.96
N SER A 9 -4.43 -24.69 19.68
CA SER A 9 -4.67 -25.61 18.55
C SER A 9 -4.39 -24.93 17.20
N LYS A 10 -4.08 -25.74 16.18
CA LYS A 10 -3.88 -25.26 14.81
C LYS A 10 -5.10 -24.46 14.32
N ALA A 11 -6.31 -24.94 14.63
CA ALA A 11 -7.57 -24.26 14.30
C ALA A 11 -7.69 -22.89 14.97
N ARG A 12 -7.38 -22.77 16.29
CA ARG A 12 -7.44 -21.50 17.01
C ARG A 12 -6.43 -20.49 16.47
N SER A 13 -5.20 -20.92 16.18
CA SER A 13 -4.19 -20.05 15.57
C SER A 13 -4.60 -19.58 14.18
N LYS A 14 -5.16 -20.47 13.34
CA LYS A 14 -5.62 -20.11 11.99
C LYS A 14 -6.79 -19.13 12.04
N LYS A 15 -7.76 -19.33 12.93
CA LYS A 15 -8.88 -18.41 13.16
C LYS A 15 -8.40 -17.03 13.65
N ARG A 16 -7.42 -16.97 14.57
CA ARG A 16 -6.85 -15.70 15.02
C ARG A 16 -6.17 -14.92 13.89
N ARG A 17 -5.50 -15.61 12.95
CA ARG A 17 -4.78 -14.99 11.82
C ARG A 17 -5.67 -14.71 10.61
N SER A 18 -6.98 -14.96 10.66
CA SER A 18 -7.85 -14.74 9.50
C SER A 18 -7.90 -13.28 9.05
N GLN A 19 -7.78 -12.33 9.99
CA GLN A 19 -7.80 -10.89 9.73
C GLN A 19 -6.43 -10.29 9.40
N TRP A 20 -5.35 -11.08 9.41
CA TRP A 20 -3.99 -10.59 9.12
C TRP A 20 -3.67 -10.58 7.62
N LYS A 21 -4.69 -10.44 6.77
CA LYS A 21 -4.52 -10.37 5.32
C LYS A 21 -4.12 -8.95 4.93
N LEU A 22 -3.30 -8.83 3.89
CA LEU A 22 -3.10 -7.54 3.24
C LEU A 22 -4.46 -7.09 2.69
N LYS A 23 -4.75 -5.80 2.79
CA LYS A 23 -5.93 -5.23 2.15
C LYS A 23 -5.69 -5.22 0.64
N ASP A 24 -6.59 -5.85 -0.11
CA ASP A 24 -6.52 -5.86 -1.58
C ASP A 24 -6.75 -4.46 -2.17
N THR A 25 -7.44 -3.59 -1.43
CA THR A 25 -7.75 -2.22 -1.84
C THR A 25 -6.61 -1.26 -1.52
N ILE A 26 -5.55 -1.29 -2.34
CA ILE A 26 -4.54 -0.24 -2.34
C ILE A 26 -5.09 0.94 -3.15
N CYS A 27 -5.01 2.16 -2.61
CA CYS A 27 -5.46 3.37 -3.29
C CYS A 27 -4.50 3.79 -4.43
N ILE A 28 -4.38 2.94 -5.45
CA ILE A 28 -3.61 3.19 -6.66
C ILE A 28 -4.56 3.81 -7.70
N SER A 29 -4.10 4.84 -8.38
CA SER A 29 -4.83 5.48 -9.47
C SER A 29 -3.89 5.76 -10.62
N THR A 30 -4.42 5.63 -11.84
CA THR A 30 -3.68 5.92 -13.06
C THR A 30 -3.83 7.39 -13.40
N CYS A 31 -2.72 8.08 -13.68
CA CYS A 31 -2.81 9.44 -14.20
C CYS A 31 -3.28 9.42 -15.65
N LYS A 32 -4.22 10.30 -16.01
CA LYS A 32 -4.72 10.42 -17.38
C LYS A 32 -3.68 10.96 -18.37
N GLU A 33 -2.79 11.84 -17.91
CA GLU A 33 -1.84 12.54 -18.79
C GLU A 33 -0.56 11.75 -19.03
N THR A 34 -0.01 11.11 -17.98
CA THR A 34 1.24 10.34 -18.07
C THR A 34 1.03 8.84 -18.20
N GLY A 35 -0.20 8.34 -18.02
CA GLY A 35 -0.50 6.90 -18.04
C GLY A 35 0.08 6.09 -16.87
N THR A 36 0.88 6.72 -15.99
CA THR A 36 1.53 6.03 -14.87
C THR A 36 0.60 5.80 -13.67
N SER A 37 0.74 4.62 -13.06
CA SER A 37 0.04 4.27 -11.82
C SER A 37 0.77 4.84 -10.61
N HIS A 38 0.03 5.55 -9.76
CA HIS A 38 0.57 6.18 -8.57
C HIS A 38 -0.38 6.09 -7.39
N LEU A 39 0.15 6.30 -6.18
CA LEU A 39 -0.67 6.39 -4.98
C LEU A 39 -1.54 7.66 -5.03
N ARG A 40 -2.82 7.50 -4.71
CA ARG A 40 -3.77 8.63 -4.67
C ARG A 40 -3.26 9.73 -3.75
N HIS A 41 -3.43 10.96 -4.22
CA HIS A 41 -3.08 12.19 -3.51
C HIS A 41 -1.59 12.34 -3.18
N ARG A 42 -0.71 11.58 -3.85
CA ARG A 42 0.75 11.73 -3.74
C ARG A 42 1.33 12.18 -5.07
N ALA A 43 2.42 12.94 -5.01
CA ALA A 43 3.24 13.21 -6.17
C ALA A 43 3.96 11.92 -6.61
N TYR A 44 4.19 11.78 -7.91
CA TYR A 44 4.82 10.61 -8.51
C TYR A 44 5.87 11.04 -9.53
N LYS A 45 6.88 10.22 -9.75
CA LYS A 45 7.96 10.52 -10.70
C LYS A 45 7.72 9.76 -11.99
N VAL A 46 7.89 10.44 -13.12
CA VAL A 46 7.92 9.86 -14.46
C VAL A 46 9.21 10.35 -15.11
N ASP A 47 10.08 9.42 -15.50
CA ASP A 47 11.33 9.71 -16.20
C ASP A 47 12.17 10.83 -15.54
N GLY A 48 12.21 10.81 -14.21
CA GLY A 48 12.96 11.77 -13.39
C GLY A 48 12.22 13.08 -13.09
N VAL A 49 11.12 13.39 -13.77
CA VAL A 49 10.30 14.59 -13.51
C VAL A 49 9.22 14.27 -12.47
N LEU A 50 9.03 15.16 -11.50
CA LEU A 50 8.02 15.01 -10.45
C LEU A 50 6.68 15.60 -10.91
N TYR A 51 5.64 14.77 -10.92
CA TYR A 51 4.28 15.13 -11.31
C TYR A 51 3.30 15.06 -10.14
N TYR A 52 2.31 15.94 -10.15
CA TYR A 52 1.12 15.86 -9.29
C TYR A 52 -0.10 16.33 -10.07
N LYS A 53 -1.16 15.51 -10.08
CA LYS A 53 -2.39 15.80 -10.84
C LYS A 53 -2.11 16.16 -12.31
N GLY A 54 -1.12 15.51 -12.93
CA GLY A 54 -0.73 15.75 -14.33
C GLY A 54 0.25 16.92 -14.54
N LYS A 55 0.36 17.83 -13.57
CA LYS A 55 1.26 18.98 -13.66
C LYS A 55 2.65 18.64 -13.15
N ILE A 56 3.66 19.23 -13.80
CA ILE A 56 5.06 19.17 -13.35
C ILE A 56 5.22 20.02 -12.09
N LEU A 57 5.72 19.44 -11.01
CA LEU A 57 6.09 20.13 -9.77
C LEU A 57 7.57 20.50 -9.74
N ALA A 58 8.44 19.57 -10.14
CA ALA A 58 9.88 19.77 -10.19
C ALA A 58 10.41 19.11 -11.45
N LYS A 59 11.12 19.89 -12.27
CA LYS A 59 11.94 19.35 -13.35
C LYS A 59 13.26 18.90 -12.73
N ASN A 60 13.77 17.75 -13.15
CA ASN A 60 15.17 17.44 -12.88
C ASN A 60 16.01 18.58 -13.48
N SER A 61 16.83 19.20 -12.63
CA SER A 61 17.88 20.13 -13.07
C SER A 61 19.00 19.36 -13.74
#